data_AF-A0AAJ4CUB7-F1
#
_entry.id   AF-A0AAJ4CUB7-F1
#
_cell.length_a   1.000
_cell.length_b   1.000
_cell.length_c   1.000
_cell.angle_alpha   90.00
_cell.angle_beta   90.00
_cell.angle_gamma   90.00
#
_symmetry.space_group_name_H-M   'P 1'
#
loop_
_entity.id
_entity.type
_entity.pdbx_description
1 polymer ?
#
loop_
_entity_poly.entity_id
_entity_poly.type
_entity_poly.pdbx_seq_one_letter_code
_entity_poly.pdbx_strand_id
1 'polypeptide(L)'
;MTEEAPMQIIQLTATECTPAVEFDFAAHRFSLRGESWPENAAAFYRPLQSALESWQPQASQAAEVNIDLSYFNSSSTKMLFGLFDQFNRLAQSGCTIVLNWFYDAEDDVSEEFGEELSLDFTALTVKLHAEQRQ
;
A
#
# COMPACT_ATOMS: atom_id res chain seq x y z
N MET A 1 30.83 -9.02 -7.92
CA MET A 1 29.97 -9.82 -7.04
C MET A 1 29.28 -8.82 -6.14
N THR A 2 28.07 -8.38 -6.49
CA THR A 2 27.28 -7.54 -5.58
C THR A 2 26.62 -8.48 -4.59
N GLU A 3 27.08 -8.45 -3.35
CA GLU A 3 26.32 -9.01 -2.22
C GLU A 3 25.01 -8.24 -2.13
N GLU A 4 23.93 -8.84 -2.62
CA GLU A 4 22.58 -8.35 -2.41
C GLU A 4 22.31 -8.45 -0.92
N ALA A 5 22.29 -7.31 -0.23
CA ALA A 5 21.92 -7.25 1.18
C ALA A 5 20.56 -7.94 1.37
N PRO A 6 20.33 -8.66 2.49
CA PRO A 6 19.03 -9.27 2.74
C PRO A 6 18.00 -8.15 2.80
N MET A 7 17.25 -7.99 1.71
CA MET A 7 16.18 -7.01 1.64
C MET A 7 15.12 -7.44 2.64
N GLN A 8 14.81 -6.52 3.54
CA GLN A 8 13.97 -6.73 4.71
C GLN A 8 12.61 -7.30 4.29
N ILE A 9 12.03 -8.17 5.12
CA ILE A 9 10.63 -8.58 5.00
C ILE A 9 9.90 -8.08 6.24
N ILE A 10 8.77 -7.42 6.06
CA ILE A 10 7.87 -7.04 7.16
C ILE A 10 6.60 -7.86 7.02
N GLN A 11 6.30 -8.64 8.06
CA GLN A 11 5.09 -9.44 8.15
C GLN A 11 4.39 -9.17 9.48
N LEU A 12 3.17 -8.66 9.41
CA LEU A 12 2.30 -8.45 10.56
C LEU A 12 0.98 -9.20 10.32
N THR A 13 0.52 -9.94 11.33
CA THR A 13 -0.79 -10.59 11.29
C THR A 13 -1.89 -9.55 11.50
N ALA A 14 -3.00 -9.68 10.77
CA ALA A 14 -4.18 -8.85 11.00
C ALA A 14 -4.68 -8.99 12.45
N THR A 15 -5.17 -7.88 12.99
CA THR A 15 -5.98 -7.88 14.22
C THR A 15 -7.40 -7.42 13.88
N GLU A 16 -8.25 -7.27 14.88
CA GLU A 16 -9.59 -6.68 14.72
C GLU A 16 -9.55 -5.24 14.16
N CYS A 17 -8.51 -4.45 14.46
CA CYS A 17 -8.44 -3.04 14.05
C CYS A 17 -7.27 -2.71 13.13
N THR A 18 -6.35 -3.65 12.88
CA THR A 18 -5.15 -3.41 12.07
C THR A 18 -5.03 -4.42 10.95
N PRO A 19 -4.63 -3.99 9.75
CA PRO A 19 -4.51 -4.89 8.62
C PRO A 19 -3.32 -5.83 8.81
N ALA A 20 -3.40 -6.99 8.18
CA ALA A 20 -2.22 -7.78 7.85
C ALA A 20 -1.31 -6.96 6.94
N VAL A 21 0.00 -7.07 7.16
CA VAL A 21 1.01 -6.37 6.37
C VAL A 21 1.98 -7.40 5.83
N GLU A 22 2.25 -7.35 4.53
CA GLU A 22 3.27 -8.17 3.89
C GLU A 22 4.08 -7.30 2.94
N PHE A 23 5.21 -6.77 3.42
CA PHE A 23 6.14 -5.99 2.61
C PHE A 23 7.38 -6.83 2.36
N ASP A 24 7.50 -7.34 1.14
CA ASP A 24 8.66 -8.04 0.63
C ASP A 24 9.44 -7.09 -0.30
N PHE A 25 10.44 -6.43 0.27
CA PHE A 25 11.25 -5.45 -0.43
C PHE A 25 12.16 -6.11 -1.48
N ALA A 26 12.47 -7.40 -1.36
CA ALA A 26 13.26 -8.15 -2.33
C ALA A 26 12.42 -8.53 -3.55
N ALA A 27 11.20 -9.00 -3.31
CA ALA A 27 10.24 -9.36 -4.36
C ALA A 27 9.49 -8.16 -4.93
N HIS A 28 9.67 -6.96 -4.35
CA HIS A 28 8.97 -5.73 -4.72
C HIS A 28 7.44 -5.85 -4.60
N ARG A 29 6.99 -6.53 -3.54
CA ARG A 29 5.57 -6.81 -3.29
C ARG A 29 5.16 -6.28 -1.94
N PHE A 30 4.12 -5.46 -1.94
CA PHE A 30 3.59 -4.79 -0.77
C PHE A 30 2.10 -5.11 -0.65
N SER A 31 1.66 -5.52 0.52
CA SER A 31 0.28 -5.93 0.77
C SER A 31 -0.22 -5.37 2.10
N LEU A 32 -1.45 -4.84 2.07
CA LEU A 32 -2.25 -4.49 3.25
C LEU A 32 -3.62 -5.16 3.10
N ARG A 33 -4.01 -6.00 4.08
CA ARG A 33 -5.28 -6.76 4.02
C ARG A 33 -6.05 -6.72 5.34
N GLY A 34 -7.36 -6.49 5.31
CA GLY A 34 -8.26 -6.59 6.47
C GLY A 34 -8.90 -5.25 6.84
N GLU A 35 -8.85 -4.86 8.11
CA GLU A 35 -9.47 -3.64 8.60
C GLU A 35 -8.40 -2.67 9.14
N SER A 36 -8.63 -1.35 9.01
CA SER A 36 -7.69 -0.33 9.46
C SER A 36 -8.36 0.80 10.22
N TRP A 37 -8.65 0.56 11.49
CA TRP A 37 -9.21 1.54 12.42
C TRP A 37 -8.53 1.50 13.80
N PRO A 38 -7.19 1.45 13.89
CA PRO A 38 -6.51 1.42 15.17
C PRO A 38 -6.73 2.72 15.96
N GLU A 39 -6.67 2.62 17.30
CA GLU A 39 -6.68 3.78 18.19
C GLU A 39 -5.56 4.77 17.84
N ASN A 40 -4.41 4.27 17.40
CA ASN A 40 -3.27 5.07 16.98
C ASN A 40 -2.73 4.65 15.61
N ALA A 41 -3.37 5.14 14.54
CA ALA A 41 -2.95 4.89 13.16
C ALA A 41 -1.50 5.34 12.89
N ALA A 42 -1.06 6.45 13.49
CA ALA A 42 0.30 6.94 13.31
C ALA A 42 1.34 5.96 13.85
N ALA A 43 1.10 5.35 15.01
CA ALA A 43 1.99 4.34 15.59
C ALA A 43 2.09 3.07 14.72
N PHE A 44 1.00 2.69 14.05
CA PHE A 44 0.97 1.53 13.16
C PHE A 44 1.69 1.79 11.82
N TYR A 45 1.38 2.91 11.16
CA TYR A 45 1.85 3.16 9.79
C TYR A 45 3.25 3.80 9.70
N ARG A 46 3.70 4.55 10.70
CA ARG A 46 5.04 5.20 10.66
C ARG A 46 6.19 4.20 10.48
N PRO A 47 6.23 3.04 11.18
CA PRO A 47 7.26 2.03 10.93
C PRO A 47 7.27 1.52 9.48
N LEU A 48 6.10 1.36 8.88
CA LEU A 48 5.96 0.92 7.48
C LEU A 48 6.48 1.99 6.51
N GLN A 49 6.10 3.25 6.75
CA GLN A 49 6.57 4.39 5.98
C GLN A 49 8.10 4.53 6.08
N SER A 50 8.68 4.49 7.28
CA SER A 50 10.13 4.59 7.45
C SER A 50 10.91 3.44 6.83
N ALA A 51 10.34 2.23 6.80
CA ALA A 51 10.92 1.12 6.05
C ALA A 51 10.90 1.39 4.54
N LEU A 52 9.79 1.94 4.02
CA LEU A 52 9.66 2.31 2.61
C LEU A 52 10.60 3.47 2.22
N GLU A 53 10.80 4.46 3.08
CA GLU A 53 11.77 5.55 2.85
C GLU A 53 13.21 5.04 2.68
N SER A 54 13.54 3.93 3.34
CA SER A 54 14.86 3.29 3.25
C SER A 54 15.02 2.43 2.00
N TRP A 55 13.93 2.09 1.33
CA TRP A 55 13.94 1.28 0.12
C TRP A 55 14.21 2.15 -1.11
N GLN A 56 15.34 1.89 -1.76
CA GLN A 56 15.80 2.62 -2.94
C GLN A 56 15.89 1.65 -4.13
N PRO A 57 14.75 1.32 -4.77
CA PRO A 57 14.76 0.45 -5.94
C PRO A 57 15.50 1.13 -7.10
N GLN A 58 16.11 0.31 -7.95
CA GLN A 58 16.71 0.80 -9.19
C GLN A 58 15.62 1.29 -10.15
N ALA A 59 15.94 2.35 -10.90
CA ALA A 59 15.09 2.81 -11.98
C ALA A 59 14.85 1.66 -12.99
N SER A 60 13.62 1.52 -13.49
CA SER A 60 13.13 0.42 -14.35
C SER A 60 12.76 -0.88 -13.64
N GLN A 61 12.90 -0.98 -12.32
CA GLN A 61 12.27 -2.08 -11.58
C GLN A 61 10.75 -1.85 -11.48
N ALA A 62 9.99 -2.93 -11.33
CA ALA A 62 8.56 -2.88 -11.10
C ALA A 62 8.24 -3.27 -9.66
N ALA A 63 7.16 -2.74 -9.12
CA ALA A 63 6.63 -3.12 -7.82
C ALA A 63 5.11 -3.22 -7.85
N GLU A 64 4.60 -4.12 -7.02
CA GLU A 64 3.18 -4.39 -6.87
C GLU A 64 2.74 -4.00 -5.45
N VAL A 65 1.74 -3.13 -5.38
CA VAL A 65 1.13 -2.70 -4.12
C VAL A 65 -0.32 -3.15 -4.14
N ASN A 66 -0.70 -4.03 -3.21
CA ASN A 66 -2.02 -4.62 -3.11
C ASN A 66 -2.71 -4.09 -1.85
N ILE A 67 -3.82 -3.38 -2.01
CA ILE A 67 -4.59 -2.83 -0.90
C ILE A 67 -5.97 -3.47 -0.91
N ASP A 68 -6.25 -4.23 0.13
CA ASP A 68 -7.48 -4.98 0.34
C ASP A 68 -8.02 -4.65 1.74
N LEU A 69 -8.64 -3.48 1.88
CA LEU A 69 -9.16 -3.01 3.16
C LEU A 69 -10.69 -2.97 3.13
N SER A 70 -11.35 -3.78 3.95
CA SER A 70 -12.81 -3.80 4.06
C SER A 70 -13.36 -2.59 4.81
N TYR A 71 -12.55 -1.97 5.67
CA TYR A 71 -12.92 -0.76 6.39
C TYR A 71 -11.67 -0.01 6.86
N PHE A 72 -11.69 1.31 6.79
CA PHE A 72 -10.65 2.16 7.37
C PHE A 72 -11.22 3.50 7.83
N ASN A 73 -10.75 4.00 8.97
CA ASN A 73 -11.22 5.27 9.51
C ASN A 73 -10.42 6.47 8.98
N SER A 74 -10.87 7.69 9.26
CA SER A 74 -10.22 8.92 8.77
C SER A 74 -8.76 9.08 9.22
N SER A 75 -8.38 8.51 10.37
CA SER A 75 -6.99 8.53 10.84
C SER A 75 -6.10 7.60 10.01
N SER A 76 -6.60 6.42 9.66
CA SER A 76 -5.93 5.50 8.73
C SER A 76 -5.89 6.06 7.32
N THR A 77 -6.95 6.71 6.82
CA THR A 77 -6.96 7.39 5.52
C THR A 77 -5.78 8.34 5.38
N LYS A 78 -5.55 9.20 6.38
CA LYS A 78 -4.42 10.15 6.36
C LYS A 78 -3.06 9.44 6.28
N MET A 79 -2.90 8.31 6.96
CA MET A 79 -1.66 7.55 6.94
C MET A 79 -1.46 6.79 5.63
N LEU A 80 -2.54 6.26 5.04
CA LEU A 80 -2.55 5.62 3.73
C LEU A 80 -2.16 6.60 2.62
N PHE A 81 -2.72 7.82 2.62
CA PHE A 81 -2.30 8.88 1.69
C PHE A 81 -0.79 9.15 1.77
N GLY A 82 -0.24 9.24 2.99
CA GLY A 82 1.21 9.42 3.16
C GLY A 82 2.04 8.21 2.68
N LEU A 83 1.47 7.01 2.66
CA LEU A 83 2.10 5.82 2.11
C LEU A 83 2.04 5.80 0.57
N PHE A 84 0.87 6.10 -0.02
CA PHE A 84 0.68 6.20 -1.46
C PHE A 84 1.52 7.31 -2.08
N ASP A 85 1.65 8.45 -1.40
CA ASP A 85 2.53 9.56 -1.79
C ASP A 85 4.00 9.13 -1.88
N GLN A 86 4.47 8.24 -0.99
CA GLN A 86 5.82 7.67 -1.08
C GLN A 86 5.97 6.74 -2.28
N PHE A 87 5.00 5.83 -2.51
CA PHE A 87 5.00 5.01 -3.72
C PHE A 87 4.96 5.89 -4.98
N ASN A 88 4.15 6.94 -5.00
CA ASN A 88 4.07 7.85 -6.14
C ASN A 88 5.40 8.55 -6.41
N ARG A 89 6.15 8.98 -5.38
CA ARG A 89 7.51 9.51 -5.53
C ARG A 89 8.49 8.49 -6.10
N LEU A 90 8.42 7.23 -5.66
CA LEU A 90 9.23 6.15 -6.23
C LEU A 90 8.87 5.88 -7.69
N ALA A 91 7.61 6.02 -8.06
CA ALA A 91 7.19 5.91 -9.45
C ALA A 91 7.75 7.06 -10.30
N GLN A 92 7.70 8.29 -9.76
CA GLN A 92 8.30 9.48 -10.40
C GLN A 92 9.82 9.38 -10.58
N SER A 93 10.53 8.59 -9.75
CA SER A 93 11.97 8.35 -9.91
C SER A 93 12.30 7.25 -10.93
N GLY A 94 11.28 6.66 -11.58
CA GLY A 94 11.45 5.70 -12.67
C GLY A 94 11.15 4.25 -12.29
N CYS A 95 10.62 3.97 -11.10
CA CYS A 95 10.05 2.66 -10.77
C CYS A 95 8.67 2.52 -11.42
N THR A 96 8.32 1.35 -11.93
CA THR A 96 6.94 1.09 -12.38
C THR A 96 6.14 0.53 -11.21
N ILE A 97 5.19 1.30 -10.67
CA ILE A 97 4.41 0.86 -9.51
C ILE A 97 2.95 0.67 -9.90
N VAL A 98 2.46 -0.55 -9.72
CA VAL A 98 1.07 -0.91 -9.91
C VAL A 98 0.39 -0.97 -8.54
N LEU A 99 -0.60 -0.09 -8.33
CA LEU A 99 -1.44 -0.08 -7.14
C LEU A 99 -2.74 -0.82 -7.46
N ASN A 100 -2.88 -2.04 -6.96
CA ASN A 100 -4.11 -2.81 -7.03
C ASN A 100 -4.97 -2.47 -5.81
N TRP A 101 -6.10 -1.82 -6.04
CA TRP A 101 -7.10 -1.49 -5.04
C TRP A 101 -8.26 -2.48 -5.14
N PHE A 102 -8.39 -3.32 -4.12
CA PHE A 102 -9.45 -4.31 -4.00
C PHE A 102 -10.55 -3.77 -3.09
N TYR A 103 -11.79 -3.87 -3.55
CA TYR A 103 -12.95 -3.37 -2.83
C TYR A 103 -14.15 -4.29 -3.07
N ASP A 104 -15.15 -4.21 -2.18
CA ASP A 104 -16.40 -4.93 -2.39
C ASP A 104 -17.24 -4.25 -3.48
N ALA A 105 -17.78 -5.03 -4.41
CA ALA A 105 -18.53 -4.51 -5.55
C ALA A 105 -19.83 -3.77 -5.17
N GLU A 106 -20.30 -3.90 -3.93
CA GLU A 106 -21.45 -3.17 -3.39
C GLU A 106 -21.03 -1.92 -2.57
N ASP A 107 -19.73 -1.67 -2.40
CA ASP A 107 -19.18 -0.54 -1.63
C ASP A 107 -18.71 0.60 -2.56
N ASP A 108 -19.67 1.41 -3.04
CA ASP A 108 -19.41 2.56 -3.93
C ASP A 108 -18.39 3.55 -3.33
N VAL A 109 -18.38 3.70 -1.99
CA VAL A 109 -17.46 4.64 -1.31
C VAL A 109 -16.01 4.19 -1.45
N SER A 110 -15.76 2.89 -1.33
CA SER A 110 -14.42 2.31 -1.54
C SER A 110 -14.01 2.34 -3.01
N GLU A 111 -14.95 2.21 -3.94
CA GLU A 111 -14.69 2.42 -5.37
C GLU A 111 -14.25 3.86 -5.65
N GLU A 112 -15.05 4.84 -5.24
CA GLU A 112 -14.77 6.27 -5.41
C GLU A 112 -13.41 6.64 -4.81
N PHE A 113 -13.07 6.10 -3.63
CA PHE A 113 -11.77 6.31 -3.01
C PHE A 113 -10.62 5.82 -3.90
N GLY A 114 -10.75 4.61 -4.48
CA GLY A 114 -9.76 4.07 -5.41
C GLY A 114 -9.61 4.91 -6.67
N GLU A 115 -10.71 5.47 -7.19
CA GLU A 115 -10.70 6.41 -8.31
C GLU A 115 -9.97 7.72 -7.94
N GLU A 116 -10.23 8.28 -6.76
CA GLU A 116 -9.53 9.47 -6.25
C GLU A 116 -8.02 9.26 -6.18
N LEU A 117 -7.56 8.08 -5.71
CA LEU A 117 -6.13 7.75 -5.69
C LEU A 117 -5.50 7.84 -7.09
N SER A 118 -6.22 7.46 -8.15
CA SER A 118 -5.72 7.56 -9.53
C SER A 118 -5.56 8.99 -10.02
N LEU A 119 -6.38 9.91 -9.50
CA LEU A 119 -6.34 11.34 -9.83
C LEU A 119 -5.23 12.06 -9.04
N ASP A 120 -5.09 11.75 -7.75
CA ASP A 120 -4.10 12.37 -6.87
C ASP A 120 -2.67 11.85 -7.13
N PHE A 121 -2.53 10.56 -7.45
CA PHE A 121 -1.23 9.89 -7.61
C PHE A 121 -0.97 9.46 -9.05
N THR A 122 -0.87 10.45 -9.93
CA THR A 122 -0.74 10.26 -11.39
C THR A 122 0.47 9.47 -11.88
N ALA A 123 1.52 9.25 -11.06
CA ALA A 123 2.66 8.42 -11.45
C ALA A 123 2.42 6.92 -11.16
N LEU A 124 1.42 6.60 -10.34
CA LEU A 124 1.02 5.22 -10.08
C LEU A 124 0.12 4.69 -11.20
N THR A 125 0.28 3.42 -11.54
CA THR A 125 -0.73 2.70 -12.32
C THR A 125 -1.75 2.12 -11.36
N VAL A 126 -2.84 2.85 -11.11
CA VAL A 126 -3.93 2.38 -10.25
C VAL A 126 -4.84 1.43 -11.01
N LYS A 127 -5.16 0.29 -10.41
CA LYS A 127 -6.08 -0.72 -10.93
C LYS A 127 -7.13 -1.04 -9.87
N LEU A 128 -8.39 -0.85 -10.22
CA LEU A 128 -9.53 -1.17 -9.37
C LEU A 128 -9.96 -2.61 -9.61
N HIS A 129 -10.18 -3.36 -8.53
CA HIS A 129 -10.59 -4.75 -8.55
C HIS A 129 -11.84 -4.91 -7.68
N ALA A 130 -13.01 -4.94 -8.32
CA ALA A 130 -14.28 -5.23 -7.66
C ALA A 130 -14.36 -6.73 -7.33
N GLU A 131 -14.62 -7.07 -6.08
CA GLU A 131 -14.80 -8.44 -5.60
C GLU A 131 -16.19 -8.60 -4.98
N GLN A 132 -16.81 -9.77 -5.15
CA GLN A 132 -18.02 -10.11 -4.39
C GLN A 132 -17.60 -10.80 -3.09
N ARG A 133 -17.75 -10.13 -1.94
CA ARG A 133 -17.48 -10.74 -0.63
C ARG A 133 -18.78 -11.34 -0.10
N GLN A 134 -18.74 -12.61 0.28
CA GLN A 134 -19.88 -13.36 0.83
C GLN A 134 -20.03 -13.15 2.34
#